data_AF-A0A645AJU4-F1
#
_entry.id   AF-A0A645AJU4-F1
#
_cell.length_a   1.000
_cell.length_b   1.000
_cell.length_c   1.000
_cell.angle_alpha   90.00
_cell.angle_beta   90.00
_cell.angle_gamma   90.00
#
_symmetry.space_group_name_H-M   'P 1'
#
loop_
_entity.id
_entity.type
_entity.pdbx_description
1 polymer ?
#
loop_
_entity_poly.entity_id
_entity_poly.type
_entity_poly.pdbx_seq_one_letter_code
_entity_poly.pdbx_strand_id
1 'polypeptide(L)'
;MAYVNFKEENYKLKIQLEKRKKNNEKNYSYISKHKNEMTDYDPDNRYSYGIIENEFIGKKGLLDEKDYYNISNKDIVCTNFKDCTFANTKFINCRIIGCKFYDCKFILGGVIFENCIFIMEDNIQLPSLNNTTNYSCEFYNCEVYSEFKNCDLSYVVFENCLIKNTSFEICMMKSMIINKCELNKIKISDSDLSGFKTHKCYILDFEFDDKYKTKLDEKTFFDKLVEIQKNREEYQGLYMTYQIIADKFKENTLDNNFGEYYYLCRKIECKTLDPIPKIGSYLYRMSCGYGERPFNALFMGIFLIIIFAFLYLIVGIDIHNNYVIYNLETLKRFNFMKFIKDYNESLALSSGIFLGVGGYSSEPVQISLIVSNIEMILGVITVGVGIGAIVRKIIR
;
A
#
# COMPACT_ATOMS: atom_id res chain seq x y z
N MET A 1 1.51 17.39 7.86
CA MET A 1 1.15 15.98 8.16
C MET A 1 1.73 15.12 7.06
N ALA A 2 2.58 14.15 7.41
CA ALA A 2 3.24 13.30 6.43
C ALA A 2 2.26 12.24 5.95
N TYR A 3 1.97 12.27 4.66
CA TYR A 3 1.18 11.27 3.97
C TYR A 3 2.12 10.41 3.13
N VAL A 4 1.85 9.12 3.00
CA VAL A 4 2.64 8.25 2.12
C VAL A 4 2.49 8.75 0.69
N ASN A 5 3.56 9.34 0.15
CA ASN A 5 3.58 9.81 -1.22
C ASN A 5 3.89 8.63 -2.15
N PHE A 6 2.84 7.91 -2.58
CA PHE A 6 2.96 6.77 -3.48
C PHE A 6 3.77 7.07 -4.75
N LYS A 7 3.73 8.29 -5.28
CA LYS A 7 4.51 8.64 -6.49
C LYS A 7 6.01 8.63 -6.21
N GLU A 8 6.39 9.22 -5.08
CA GLU A 8 7.78 9.29 -4.62
C GLU A 8 8.29 7.93 -4.16
N GLU A 9 7.50 7.19 -3.37
CA GLU A 9 7.89 5.85 -2.91
C GLU A 9 8.05 4.87 -4.06
N ASN A 10 7.16 4.90 -5.06
CA ASN A 10 7.33 4.12 -6.28
C ASN A 10 8.58 4.54 -7.10
N TYR A 11 8.94 5.81 -7.10
CA TYR A 11 10.17 6.28 -7.76
C TYR A 11 11.42 5.76 -7.03
N LYS A 12 11.46 5.87 -5.69
CA LYS A 12 12.55 5.32 -4.86
C LYS A 12 12.66 3.80 -5.01
N LEU A 13 11.53 3.09 -5.00
CA LEU A 13 11.46 1.64 -5.19
C LEU A 13 12.07 1.23 -6.53
N LYS A 14 11.69 1.88 -7.63
CA LYS A 14 12.25 1.56 -8.95
C LYS A 14 13.77 1.74 -8.98
N ILE A 15 14.28 2.84 -8.44
CA ILE A 15 15.74 3.05 -8.34
C ILE A 15 16.40 1.97 -7.49
N GLN A 16 15.79 1.60 -6.36
CA GLN A 16 16.29 0.55 -5.47
C GLN A 16 16.34 -0.80 -6.19
N LEU A 17 15.29 -1.16 -6.92
CA LEU A 17 15.21 -2.41 -7.68
C LEU A 17 16.27 -2.47 -8.79
N GLU A 18 16.41 -1.40 -9.58
CA GLU A 18 17.44 -1.30 -10.64
C GLU A 18 18.86 -1.42 -10.07
N LYS A 19 19.15 -0.69 -8.97
CA LYS A 19 20.44 -0.79 -8.28
C LYS A 19 20.69 -2.20 -7.76
N ARG A 20 19.67 -2.85 -7.21
CA ARG A 20 19.78 -4.21 -6.67
C ARG A 20 20.13 -5.22 -7.75
N LYS A 21 19.39 -5.24 -8.85
CA LYS A 21 19.68 -6.10 -10.00
C LYS A 21 21.09 -5.87 -10.53
N LYS A 22 21.49 -4.61 -10.73
CA LYS A 22 22.84 -4.29 -11.20
C LYS A 22 23.94 -4.78 -10.25
N ASN A 23 23.74 -4.62 -8.93
CA ASN A 23 24.67 -5.12 -7.93
C ASN A 23 24.70 -6.66 -7.92
N ASN A 24 23.54 -7.31 -7.98
CA ASN A 24 23.44 -8.76 -8.06
C ASN A 24 24.15 -9.32 -9.30
N GLU A 25 24.01 -8.68 -10.46
CA GLU A 25 24.75 -9.07 -11.68
C GLU A 25 26.27 -8.91 -11.52
N LYS A 26 26.72 -7.81 -10.91
CA LYS A 26 28.13 -7.58 -10.62
C LYS A 26 28.68 -8.66 -9.68
N ASN A 27 27.94 -8.96 -8.62
CA ASN A 27 28.32 -9.97 -7.62
C ASN A 27 28.33 -11.36 -8.24
N TYR A 28 27.28 -11.76 -8.97
CA TYR A 28 27.22 -13.01 -9.72
C TYR A 28 28.46 -13.20 -10.60
N SER A 29 28.81 -12.16 -11.38
CA SER A 29 29.96 -12.18 -12.29
C SER A 29 31.29 -12.28 -11.54
N TYR A 30 31.41 -11.63 -10.39
CA TYR A 30 32.62 -11.69 -9.56
C TYR A 30 32.78 -13.07 -8.93
N ILE A 31 31.74 -13.58 -8.28
CA ILE A 31 31.75 -14.84 -7.55
C ILE A 31 32.00 -16.01 -8.52
N SER A 32 31.33 -16.01 -9.67
CA SER A 32 31.52 -17.06 -10.68
C SER A 32 32.97 -17.14 -11.17
N LYS A 33 33.71 -16.01 -11.21
CA LYS A 33 35.14 -15.97 -11.60
C LYS A 33 36.07 -16.43 -10.48
N HIS A 34 35.72 -16.14 -9.22
CA HIS A 34 36.53 -16.44 -8.04
C HIS A 34 35.97 -17.62 -7.23
N LYS A 35 35.28 -18.55 -7.88
CA LYS A 35 34.61 -19.68 -7.21
C LYS A 35 35.53 -20.53 -6.35
N ASN A 36 36.81 -20.64 -6.71
CA ASN A 36 37.82 -21.41 -5.98
C ASN A 36 38.38 -20.66 -4.75
N GLU A 37 38.09 -19.36 -4.62
CA GLU A 37 38.56 -18.50 -3.54
C GLU A 37 37.50 -18.32 -2.43
N MET A 38 36.29 -18.83 -2.66
CA MET A 38 35.18 -18.79 -1.70
C MET A 38 35.32 -19.87 -0.63
N THR A 39 36.14 -19.62 0.39
CA THR A 39 36.42 -20.59 1.46
C THR A 39 35.30 -20.75 2.49
N ASP A 40 34.37 -19.80 2.57
CA ASP A 40 33.29 -19.78 3.57
C ASP A 40 32.06 -20.61 3.16
N TYR A 41 32.10 -21.16 1.94
CA TYR A 41 31.05 -21.97 1.34
C TYR A 41 31.62 -23.33 0.91
N ASP A 42 30.78 -24.36 0.94
CA ASP A 42 31.03 -25.68 0.35
C ASP A 42 30.01 -25.93 -0.78
N PRO A 43 30.21 -25.31 -1.97
CA PRO A 43 29.21 -25.26 -3.03
C PRO A 43 28.94 -26.64 -3.61
N ASP A 44 27.66 -27.03 -3.67
CA ASP A 44 27.24 -28.32 -4.20
C ASP A 44 27.62 -28.47 -5.69
N ASN A 45 28.25 -29.59 -6.02
CA ASN A 45 28.76 -29.87 -7.37
C ASN A 45 27.67 -29.88 -8.46
N ARG A 46 26.43 -30.26 -8.11
CA ARG A 46 25.33 -30.31 -9.08
C ARG A 46 24.65 -28.96 -9.19
N TYR A 47 24.42 -28.30 -8.06
CA TYR A 47 23.52 -27.16 -7.97
C TYR A 47 24.23 -25.80 -7.87
N SER A 48 25.55 -25.71 -7.98
CA SER A 48 26.29 -24.45 -7.90
C SER A 48 27.04 -24.06 -9.18
N TYR A 49 27.20 -22.76 -9.40
CA TYR A 49 27.97 -22.12 -10.48
C TYR A 49 27.61 -22.60 -11.88
N GLY A 50 26.34 -22.91 -12.10
CA GLY A 50 25.87 -23.54 -13.34
C GLY A 50 24.58 -22.93 -13.88
N ILE A 51 24.18 -23.44 -15.03
CA ILE A 51 22.85 -23.24 -15.58
C ILE A 51 22.18 -24.61 -15.60
N ILE A 52 21.01 -24.71 -14.98
CA ILE A 52 20.19 -25.91 -14.97
C ILE A 52 18.92 -25.57 -15.74
N GLU A 53 18.67 -26.27 -16.84
CA GLU A 53 17.57 -25.98 -17.76
C GLU A 53 16.65 -27.19 -17.89
N ASN A 54 15.34 -26.95 -17.86
CA ASN A 54 14.30 -27.97 -18.12
C ASN A 54 14.35 -29.21 -17.20
N GLU A 55 14.93 -29.10 -16.01
CA GLU A 55 15.00 -30.22 -15.08
C GLU A 55 13.73 -30.33 -14.21
N PHE A 56 13.34 -31.58 -13.93
CA PHE A 56 12.38 -31.91 -12.89
C PHE A 56 13.14 -32.29 -11.61
N ILE A 57 13.01 -31.48 -10.57
CA ILE A 57 13.66 -31.66 -9.27
C ILE A 57 12.58 -32.03 -8.26
N GLY A 58 12.68 -33.24 -7.71
CA GLY A 58 11.77 -33.74 -6.70
C GLY A 58 11.08 -35.05 -7.08
N LYS A 59 9.84 -35.23 -6.61
CA LYS A 59 9.06 -36.45 -6.83
C LYS A 59 7.73 -36.15 -7.51
N LYS A 60 7.30 -37.05 -8.39
CA LYS A 60 5.98 -37.00 -9.04
C LYS A 60 4.90 -37.60 -8.14
N GLY A 61 3.65 -37.21 -8.37
CA GLY A 61 2.47 -37.71 -7.66
C GLY A 61 1.96 -36.78 -6.55
N LEU A 62 0.84 -37.17 -5.93
CA LEU A 62 0.31 -36.52 -4.73
C LEU A 62 0.98 -37.18 -3.52
N LEU A 63 1.85 -36.44 -2.84
CA LEU A 63 2.61 -36.92 -1.70
C LEU A 63 2.27 -36.10 -0.46
N ASP A 64 2.37 -36.74 0.70
CA ASP A 64 2.40 -36.07 1.99
C ASP A 64 3.79 -35.46 2.20
N GLU A 65 3.89 -34.36 2.95
CA GLU A 65 5.14 -33.64 3.21
C GLU A 65 6.27 -34.54 3.72
N LYS A 66 5.94 -35.56 4.52
CA LYS A 66 6.90 -36.53 5.04
C LYS A 66 7.63 -37.34 3.94
N ASP A 67 7.01 -37.45 2.77
CA ASP A 67 7.50 -38.24 1.65
C ASP A 67 8.21 -37.39 0.59
N TYR A 68 8.39 -36.10 0.84
CA TYR A 68 9.04 -35.17 -0.10
C TYR A 68 10.49 -35.56 -0.35
N TYR A 69 11.02 -35.09 -1.48
CA TYR A 69 12.44 -35.22 -1.80
C TYR A 69 13.25 -34.20 -1.01
N ASN A 70 14.12 -34.68 -0.11
CA ASN A 70 14.91 -33.81 0.75
C ASN A 70 16.24 -33.43 0.09
N ILE A 71 16.51 -32.13 0.04
CA ILE A 71 17.81 -31.53 -0.27
C ILE A 71 18.26 -30.83 1.00
N SER A 72 19.28 -31.36 1.69
CA SER A 72 19.65 -30.89 3.02
C SER A 72 21.12 -30.54 3.14
N ASN A 73 21.42 -29.50 3.92
CA ASN A 73 22.78 -29.04 4.25
C ASN A 73 23.63 -28.78 2.99
N LYS A 74 23.06 -28.06 2.02
CA LYS A 74 23.73 -27.73 0.76
C LYS A 74 23.92 -26.23 0.59
N ASP A 75 25.07 -25.87 0.06
CA ASP A 75 25.28 -24.54 -0.50
C ASP A 75 25.02 -24.58 -2.00
N ILE A 76 24.03 -23.82 -2.44
CA ILE A 76 23.57 -23.70 -3.81
C ILE A 76 23.89 -22.27 -4.22
N VAL A 77 25.00 -22.06 -4.91
CA VAL A 77 25.57 -20.72 -5.11
C VAL A 77 25.60 -20.35 -6.58
N CYS A 78 25.11 -19.15 -6.92
CA CYS A 78 25.20 -18.56 -8.26
C CYS A 78 24.72 -19.47 -9.40
N THR A 79 23.59 -20.14 -9.20
CA THR A 79 22.99 -21.01 -10.23
C THR A 79 21.79 -20.34 -10.89
N ASN A 80 21.73 -20.45 -12.21
CA ASN A 80 20.57 -20.03 -12.99
C ASN A 80 19.71 -21.26 -13.30
N PHE A 81 18.57 -21.37 -12.63
CA PHE A 81 17.54 -22.34 -12.97
C PHE A 81 16.63 -21.74 -14.03
N LYS A 82 16.47 -22.41 -15.17
CA LYS A 82 15.57 -21.97 -16.25
C LYS A 82 14.59 -23.09 -16.58
N ASP A 83 13.31 -22.76 -16.68
CA ASP A 83 12.25 -23.69 -17.04
C ASP A 83 12.23 -24.97 -16.17
N CYS A 84 12.75 -24.87 -14.94
CA CYS A 84 12.85 -26.00 -14.03
C CYS A 84 11.55 -26.18 -13.25
N THR A 85 11.20 -27.43 -12.96
CA THR A 85 10.06 -27.78 -12.12
C THR A 85 10.56 -28.35 -10.81
N PHE A 86 10.19 -27.72 -9.71
CA PHE A 86 10.37 -28.21 -8.34
C PHE A 86 9.02 -28.74 -7.84
N ALA A 87 8.98 -30.00 -7.42
CA ALA A 87 7.72 -30.61 -7.01
C ALA A 87 7.92 -31.59 -5.86
N ASN A 88 7.10 -31.49 -4.82
CA ASN A 88 7.19 -32.32 -3.62
C ASN A 88 8.63 -32.38 -3.08
N THR A 89 9.25 -31.21 -2.90
CA THR A 89 10.67 -31.06 -2.54
C THR A 89 10.79 -30.26 -1.26
N LYS A 90 11.75 -30.63 -0.42
CA LYS A 90 12.07 -29.92 0.81
C LYS A 90 13.55 -29.56 0.86
N PHE A 91 13.85 -28.27 0.92
CA PHE A 91 15.18 -27.75 1.18
C PHE A 91 15.33 -27.51 2.70
N ILE A 92 16.34 -28.11 3.32
CA ILE A 92 16.54 -28.05 4.78
C ILE A 92 17.96 -27.59 5.09
N ASN A 93 18.10 -26.51 5.87
CA ASN A 93 19.40 -25.96 6.26
C ASN A 93 20.30 -25.66 5.04
N CYS A 94 19.72 -25.14 3.95
CA CYS A 94 20.46 -24.85 2.72
C CYS A 94 20.80 -23.35 2.61
N ARG A 95 21.99 -23.02 2.11
CA ARG A 95 22.36 -21.65 1.70
C ARG A 95 22.16 -21.54 0.20
N ILE A 96 21.08 -20.87 -0.23
CA ILE A 96 20.73 -20.68 -1.64
C ILE A 96 21.10 -19.25 -2.03
N ILE A 97 22.34 -19.04 -2.44
CA ILE A 97 22.92 -17.70 -2.57
C ILE A 97 22.99 -17.26 -4.02
N GLY A 98 22.37 -16.14 -4.33
CA GLY A 98 22.57 -15.50 -5.63
C GLY A 98 22.02 -16.28 -6.83
N CYS A 99 21.21 -17.30 -6.57
CA CYS A 99 20.54 -18.06 -7.60
C CYS A 99 19.45 -17.23 -8.26
N LYS A 100 19.27 -17.46 -9.56
CA LYS A 100 18.19 -16.87 -10.34
C LYS A 100 17.29 -17.97 -10.87
N PHE A 101 15.99 -17.80 -10.69
CA PHE A 101 14.97 -18.70 -11.18
C PHE A 101 14.22 -17.99 -12.29
N TYR A 102 14.25 -18.55 -13.49
CA TYR A 102 13.55 -18.04 -14.68
C TYR A 102 12.51 -19.06 -15.09
N ASP A 103 11.25 -18.62 -15.18
CA ASP A 103 10.15 -19.42 -15.69
C ASP A 103 9.99 -20.78 -14.95
N CYS A 104 10.42 -20.82 -13.69
CA CYS A 104 10.41 -22.01 -12.86
C CYS A 104 9.04 -22.23 -12.21
N LYS A 105 8.71 -23.49 -11.95
CA LYS A 105 7.43 -23.90 -11.35
C LYS A 105 7.66 -24.67 -10.06
N PHE A 106 7.05 -24.22 -8.98
CA PHE A 106 7.02 -24.87 -7.68
C PHE A 106 5.60 -25.40 -7.49
N ILE A 107 5.37 -26.69 -7.76
CA ILE A 107 4.02 -27.25 -7.99
C ILE A 107 3.81 -28.61 -7.33
N LEU A 108 2.67 -29.27 -7.64
CA LEU A 108 2.14 -30.47 -6.98
C LEU A 108 1.82 -30.20 -5.52
N GLY A 109 2.46 -30.90 -4.58
CA GLY A 109 2.38 -30.61 -3.15
C GLY A 109 3.17 -29.36 -2.73
N GLY A 110 3.86 -28.70 -3.66
CA GLY A 110 4.64 -27.49 -3.41
C GLY A 110 6.08 -27.78 -3.00
N VAL A 111 6.76 -26.73 -2.53
CA VAL A 111 8.15 -26.78 -2.09
C VAL A 111 8.30 -26.16 -0.72
N ILE A 112 8.96 -26.87 0.19
CA ILE A 112 9.21 -26.39 1.55
C ILE A 112 10.66 -25.95 1.65
N PHE A 113 10.88 -24.74 2.16
CA PHE A 113 12.19 -24.24 2.57
C PHE A 113 12.19 -24.11 4.08
N GLU A 114 13.04 -24.87 4.76
CA GLU A 114 13.16 -24.88 6.21
C GLU A 114 14.59 -24.51 6.62
N ASN A 115 14.74 -23.47 7.44
CA ASN A 115 16.03 -22.95 7.90
C ASN A 115 16.98 -22.60 6.73
N CYS A 116 16.43 -22.09 5.62
CA CYS A 116 17.20 -21.75 4.43
C CYS A 116 17.59 -20.26 4.40
N ILE A 117 18.77 -19.97 3.88
CA ILE A 117 19.30 -18.60 3.74
C ILE A 117 19.41 -18.26 2.26
N PHE A 118 18.81 -17.14 1.83
CA PHE A 118 18.76 -16.68 0.43
C PHE A 118 19.61 -15.44 0.15
N ILE A 119 20.39 -15.00 1.14
CA ILE A 119 21.22 -13.80 1.09
C ILE A 119 22.63 -14.10 1.57
N MET A 120 23.60 -13.49 0.90
CA MET A 120 24.96 -13.35 1.41
C MET A 120 25.18 -11.92 1.86
N GLU A 121 25.30 -11.75 3.17
CA GLU A 121 25.60 -10.46 3.80
C GLU A 121 27.10 -10.15 3.80
N ASP A 122 27.94 -11.18 3.85
CA ASP A 122 29.40 -11.03 3.92
C ASP A 122 29.98 -10.28 2.72
N ASN A 123 31.00 -9.47 3.00
CA ASN A 123 31.71 -8.79 1.94
C ASN A 123 32.56 -9.78 1.14
N ILE A 124 32.35 -9.82 -0.16
CA ILE A 124 33.15 -10.65 -1.07
C ILE A 124 34.55 -10.04 -1.25
N GLN A 125 34.70 -8.73 -1.10
CA GLN A 125 35.95 -8.01 -1.36
C GLN A 125 36.69 -7.65 -0.07
N LEU A 126 38.00 -7.85 -0.03
CA LEU A 126 38.80 -7.37 1.10
C LEU A 126 39.12 -5.86 0.97
N PRO A 127 39.11 -5.10 2.08
CA PRO A 127 38.77 -5.51 3.45
C PRO A 127 37.24 -5.60 3.69
N SER A 128 36.81 -6.56 4.51
CA SER A 128 35.40 -6.89 4.76
C SER A 128 34.73 -6.14 5.92
N LEU A 129 35.51 -5.49 6.79
CA LEU A 129 35.00 -4.86 8.00
C LEU A 129 34.00 -3.72 7.68
N ASN A 130 32.80 -3.81 8.25
CA ASN A 130 31.70 -2.83 8.09
C ASN A 130 31.17 -2.67 6.66
N ASN A 131 31.40 -3.66 5.78
CA ASN A 131 30.85 -3.65 4.43
C ASN A 131 29.95 -4.87 4.21
N THR A 132 28.77 -4.67 3.65
CA THR A 132 27.78 -5.75 3.42
C THR A 132 27.40 -5.82 1.95
N THR A 133 27.48 -7.00 1.34
CA THR A 133 27.23 -7.16 -0.10
C THR A 133 25.74 -7.26 -0.45
N ASN A 134 24.90 -7.68 0.51
CA ASN A 134 23.45 -7.89 0.35
C ASN A 134 23.08 -8.59 -0.97
N TYR A 135 23.82 -9.65 -1.32
CA TYR A 135 23.66 -10.38 -2.56
C TYR A 135 22.61 -11.49 -2.38
N SER A 136 21.48 -11.36 -3.07
CA SER A 136 20.29 -12.20 -2.85
C SER A 136 19.83 -12.95 -4.09
N CYS A 137 18.88 -13.86 -3.91
CA CYS A 137 18.18 -14.55 -4.99
C CYS A 137 17.15 -13.69 -5.73
N GLU A 138 16.87 -14.08 -6.98
CA GLU A 138 15.90 -13.43 -7.86
C GLU A 138 15.01 -14.47 -8.55
N PHE A 139 13.70 -14.21 -8.58
CA PHE A 139 12.70 -15.04 -9.23
C PHE A 139 12.00 -14.23 -10.31
N TYR A 140 12.00 -14.75 -11.53
CA TYR A 140 11.45 -14.11 -12.72
C TYR A 140 10.42 -15.03 -13.37
N ASN A 141 9.20 -14.52 -13.56
CA ASN A 141 8.11 -15.24 -14.24
C ASN A 141 7.81 -16.63 -13.63
N CYS A 142 8.06 -16.82 -12.34
CA CYS A 142 7.90 -18.12 -11.68
C CYS A 142 6.46 -18.33 -11.19
N GLU A 143 6.03 -19.59 -11.16
CA GLU A 143 4.83 -20.03 -10.43
C GLU A 143 5.26 -20.63 -9.09
N VAL A 144 4.97 -19.94 -8.00
CA VAL A 144 5.47 -20.26 -6.66
C VAL A 144 4.30 -20.76 -5.79
N TYR A 145 4.32 -22.05 -5.47
CA TYR A 145 3.59 -22.64 -4.36
C TYR A 145 4.59 -23.21 -3.36
N SER A 146 4.79 -22.50 -2.24
CA SER A 146 5.87 -22.83 -1.31
C SER A 146 5.55 -22.52 0.14
N GLU A 147 6.28 -23.17 1.03
CA GLU A 147 6.29 -22.89 2.45
C GLU A 147 7.68 -22.43 2.85
N PHE A 148 7.81 -21.27 3.49
CA PHE A 148 9.08 -20.78 4.03
C PHE A 148 9.00 -20.77 5.56
N LYS A 149 9.85 -21.58 6.20
CA LYS A 149 9.92 -21.74 7.65
C LYS A 149 11.30 -21.37 8.14
N ASN A 150 11.38 -20.35 9.01
CA ASN A 150 12.63 -19.87 9.59
C ASN A 150 13.70 -19.55 8.52
N CYS A 151 13.26 -18.94 7.41
CA CYS A 151 14.13 -18.60 6.29
C CYS A 151 14.57 -17.13 6.32
N ASP A 152 15.78 -16.85 5.82
CA ASP A 152 16.21 -15.49 5.51
C ASP A 152 16.07 -15.22 4.00
N LEU A 153 15.05 -14.43 3.67
CA LEU A 153 14.68 -13.97 2.34
C LEU A 153 14.98 -12.48 2.16
N SER A 154 15.85 -11.92 2.99
CA SER A 154 16.20 -10.50 2.93
C SER A 154 16.76 -10.17 1.55
N TYR A 155 16.33 -9.01 1.01
CA TYR A 155 16.70 -8.51 -0.31
C TYR A 155 16.28 -9.38 -1.51
N VAL A 156 15.58 -10.51 -1.32
CA VAL A 156 15.08 -11.34 -2.43
C VAL A 156 14.15 -10.51 -3.31
N VAL A 157 14.20 -10.76 -4.62
CA VAL A 157 13.35 -10.12 -5.62
C VAL A 157 12.45 -11.16 -6.27
N PHE A 158 11.14 -10.92 -6.23
CA PHE A 158 10.17 -11.59 -7.09
C PHE A 158 9.70 -10.61 -8.16
N GLU A 159 9.79 -10.99 -9.42
CA GLU A 159 9.34 -10.17 -10.54
C GLU A 159 8.47 -10.95 -11.51
N ASN A 160 7.29 -10.40 -11.81
CA ASN A 160 6.30 -11.00 -12.70
C ASN A 160 5.90 -12.44 -12.31
N CYS A 161 6.03 -12.80 -11.03
CA CYS A 161 5.71 -14.12 -10.53
C CYS A 161 4.22 -14.28 -10.17
N LEU A 162 3.75 -15.51 -10.23
CA LEU A 162 2.48 -15.98 -9.69
C LEU A 162 2.74 -16.70 -8.37
N ILE A 163 2.44 -16.08 -7.23
CA ILE A 163 2.70 -16.65 -5.91
C ILE A 163 1.37 -17.03 -5.29
N LYS A 164 1.14 -18.33 -5.11
CA LYS A 164 -0.15 -18.90 -4.69
C LYS A 164 0.02 -19.83 -3.51
N ASN A 165 -0.94 -19.82 -2.59
CA ASN A 165 -1.00 -20.74 -1.45
C ASN A 165 0.33 -20.80 -0.68
N THR A 166 1.00 -19.65 -0.51
CA THR A 166 2.37 -19.58 0.00
C THR A 166 2.39 -18.98 1.39
N SER A 167 3.14 -19.57 2.30
CA SER A 167 3.28 -19.06 3.66
C SER A 167 4.73 -18.72 4.03
N PHE A 168 4.86 -17.74 4.91
CA PHE A 168 6.12 -17.29 5.51
C PHE A 168 5.95 -17.35 7.03
N GLU A 169 6.69 -18.23 7.69
CA GLU A 169 6.66 -18.43 9.15
C GLU A 169 8.05 -18.17 9.74
N ILE A 170 8.13 -17.20 10.65
CA ILE A 170 9.38 -16.84 11.35
C ILE A 170 10.47 -16.44 10.34
N CYS A 171 10.10 -15.76 9.26
CA CYS A 171 11.02 -15.39 8.19
C CYS A 171 11.62 -14.00 8.37
N MET A 172 12.88 -13.82 7.97
CA MET A 172 13.44 -12.49 7.70
C MET A 172 13.18 -12.11 6.25
N MET A 173 12.38 -11.07 6.01
CA MET A 173 12.03 -10.57 4.68
C MET A 173 12.44 -9.09 4.53
N LYS A 174 13.57 -8.72 5.14
CA LYS A 174 14.03 -7.33 5.18
C LYS A 174 14.34 -6.85 3.77
N SER A 175 13.78 -5.71 3.39
CA SER A 175 14.01 -5.12 2.06
C SER A 175 13.71 -6.03 0.87
N MET A 176 12.93 -7.10 1.05
CA MET A 176 12.43 -7.96 -0.03
C MET A 176 11.52 -7.13 -0.94
N ILE A 177 11.60 -7.36 -2.26
CA ILE A 177 10.80 -6.64 -3.26
C ILE A 177 9.97 -7.64 -4.04
N ILE A 178 8.64 -7.44 -4.02
CA ILE A 178 7.69 -8.13 -4.89
C ILE A 178 7.21 -7.14 -5.95
N ASN A 179 7.54 -7.38 -7.22
CA ASN A 179 7.32 -6.45 -8.31
C ASN A 179 6.45 -7.09 -9.41
N LYS A 180 5.29 -6.48 -9.69
CA LYS A 180 4.34 -6.91 -10.72
C LYS A 180 3.89 -8.37 -10.57
N CYS A 181 3.75 -8.84 -9.34
CA CYS A 181 3.31 -10.21 -9.05
C CYS A 181 1.81 -10.29 -8.77
N GLU A 182 1.25 -11.47 -9.00
CA GLU A 182 -0.03 -11.89 -8.45
C GLU A 182 0.24 -12.68 -7.16
N LEU A 183 -0.36 -12.24 -6.06
CA LEU A 183 -0.31 -12.87 -4.75
C LEU A 183 -1.72 -13.37 -4.43
N ASN A 184 -1.87 -14.66 -4.16
CA ASN A 184 -3.17 -15.24 -3.79
C ASN A 184 -2.99 -16.27 -2.67
N LYS A 185 -3.78 -16.17 -1.60
CA LYS A 185 -3.68 -17.06 -0.42
C LYS A 185 -2.28 -17.02 0.18
N ILE A 186 -1.86 -15.82 0.55
CA ILE A 186 -0.57 -15.58 1.19
C ILE A 186 -0.77 -15.44 2.68
N LYS A 187 0.02 -16.19 3.44
CA LYS A 187 0.01 -16.16 4.90
C LYS A 187 1.38 -15.75 5.43
N ILE A 188 1.42 -14.76 6.31
CA ILE A 188 2.66 -14.33 6.96
C ILE A 188 2.49 -14.42 8.48
N SER A 189 3.47 -14.99 9.16
CA SER A 189 3.44 -15.17 10.62
C SER A 189 4.81 -14.89 11.23
N ASP A 190 4.81 -14.08 12.29
CA ASP A 190 5.95 -13.80 13.16
C ASP A 190 7.25 -13.43 12.42
N SER A 191 7.12 -12.66 11.34
CA SER A 191 8.21 -12.37 10.39
C SER A 191 8.69 -10.92 10.46
N ASP A 192 9.89 -10.64 9.93
CA ASP A 192 10.43 -9.28 9.81
C ASP A 192 10.28 -8.74 8.38
N LEU A 193 9.37 -7.78 8.18
CA LEU A 193 9.10 -7.12 6.90
C LEU A 193 9.67 -5.69 6.88
N SER A 194 10.69 -5.38 7.69
CA SER A 194 11.33 -4.06 7.68
C SER A 194 11.86 -3.70 6.28
N GLY A 195 11.41 -2.59 5.71
CA GLY A 195 11.76 -2.18 4.35
C GLY A 195 11.19 -3.04 3.21
N PHE A 196 10.32 -4.02 3.50
CA PHE A 196 9.61 -4.84 2.51
C PHE A 196 8.81 -3.97 1.54
N LYS A 197 8.80 -4.32 0.25
CA LYS A 197 8.07 -3.53 -0.75
C LYS A 197 7.27 -4.37 -1.73
N THR A 198 6.06 -3.91 -2.04
CA THR A 198 5.30 -4.36 -3.22
C THR A 198 5.22 -3.25 -4.26
N HIS A 199 5.26 -3.59 -5.55
CA HIS A 199 5.04 -2.64 -6.65
C HIS A 199 4.11 -3.24 -7.70
N LYS A 200 3.00 -2.56 -8.01
CA LYS A 200 2.02 -3.00 -9.02
C LYS A 200 1.58 -4.46 -8.85
N CYS A 201 1.38 -4.90 -7.61
CA CYS A 201 0.93 -6.25 -7.32
C CYS A 201 -0.59 -6.34 -7.33
N TYR A 202 -1.09 -7.49 -7.78
CA TYR A 202 -2.46 -7.92 -7.53
C TYR A 202 -2.44 -8.84 -6.31
N ILE A 203 -3.23 -8.55 -5.28
CA ILE A 203 -3.18 -9.28 -4.01
C ILE A 203 -4.60 -9.65 -3.56
N LEU A 204 -4.89 -10.95 -3.50
CA LEU A 204 -6.11 -11.54 -2.96
C LEU A 204 -5.77 -12.49 -1.82
N ASP A 205 -6.71 -12.69 -0.90
CA ASP A 205 -6.60 -13.63 0.23
C ASP A 205 -5.23 -13.53 0.93
N PHE A 206 -4.94 -12.36 1.50
CA PHE A 206 -3.68 -12.07 2.19
C PHE A 206 -3.94 -11.94 3.69
N GLU A 207 -3.20 -12.65 4.53
CA GLU A 207 -3.39 -12.63 5.97
C GLU A 207 -2.06 -12.57 6.75
N PHE A 208 -2.14 -11.94 7.93
CA PHE A 208 -1.15 -12.11 8.98
C PHE A 208 -1.73 -13.00 10.08
N ASP A 209 -1.07 -14.10 10.40
CA ASP A 209 -1.47 -15.03 11.47
C ASP A 209 -0.36 -15.10 12.52
N ASP A 210 -0.16 -13.97 13.21
CA ASP A 210 0.91 -13.82 14.18
C ASP A 210 0.50 -14.42 15.53
N LYS A 211 1.40 -15.21 16.14
CA LYS A 211 1.30 -15.54 17.57
C LYS A 211 1.95 -14.45 18.43
N TYR A 212 2.96 -13.79 17.87
CA TYR A 212 3.65 -12.65 18.45
C TYR A 212 3.37 -11.41 17.61
N LYS A 213 4.23 -11.10 16.64
CA LYS A 213 4.12 -9.88 15.84
C LYS A 213 4.99 -9.95 14.60
N THR A 214 4.39 -9.71 13.45
CA THR A 214 5.10 -9.36 12.24
C THR A 214 5.53 -7.90 12.27
N LYS A 215 6.84 -7.65 12.11
CA LYS A 215 7.45 -6.32 12.21
C LYS A 215 7.36 -5.58 10.88
N LEU A 216 6.92 -4.31 10.94
CA LEU A 216 6.97 -3.34 9.85
C LEU A 216 7.76 -2.11 10.32
N ASP A 217 8.40 -1.40 9.39
CA ASP A 217 9.03 -0.11 9.66
C ASP A 217 8.52 0.98 8.70
N GLU A 218 9.01 2.21 8.87
CA GLU A 218 8.63 3.35 8.01
C GLU A 218 9.01 3.16 6.53
N LYS A 219 9.95 2.24 6.23
CA LYS A 219 10.41 1.95 4.87
C LYS A 219 9.59 0.84 4.22
N THR A 220 8.82 0.08 5.00
CA THR A 220 7.89 -0.92 4.50
C THR A 220 6.79 -0.23 3.69
N PHE A 221 6.61 -0.65 2.44
CA PHE A 221 5.74 0.02 1.50
C PHE A 221 4.98 -0.96 0.61
N PHE A 222 3.66 -0.97 0.74
CA PHE A 222 2.77 -1.64 -0.20
C PHE A 222 2.28 -0.61 -1.24
N ASP A 223 2.59 -0.79 -2.51
CA ASP A 223 2.01 0.05 -3.56
C ASP A 223 0.50 -0.18 -3.68
N LYS A 224 -0.19 0.69 -4.42
CA LYS A 224 -1.61 0.52 -4.71
C LYS A 224 -1.82 -0.81 -5.42
N LEU A 225 -2.72 -1.62 -4.87
CA LEU A 225 -3.13 -2.89 -5.43
C LEU A 225 -3.76 -2.67 -6.82
N VAL A 226 -3.38 -3.52 -7.76
CA VAL A 226 -3.91 -3.51 -9.12
C VAL A 226 -5.36 -4.00 -9.10
N GLU A 227 -6.22 -3.40 -9.92
CA GLU A 227 -7.59 -3.84 -10.16
C GLU A 227 -7.67 -4.45 -11.56
N ILE A 228 -8.12 -5.70 -11.67
CA ILE A 228 -8.18 -6.49 -12.91
C ILE A 228 -9.64 -6.63 -13.37
N GLN A 229 -10.49 -7.30 -12.59
CA GLN A 229 -11.83 -7.73 -13.00
C GLN A 229 -12.91 -6.66 -12.83
N LYS A 230 -12.74 -5.78 -11.84
CA LYS A 230 -13.62 -4.67 -11.45
C LYS A 230 -15.04 -5.10 -11.07
N ASN A 231 -15.19 -6.31 -10.54
CA ASN A 231 -16.45 -6.83 -10.01
C ASN A 231 -16.52 -6.67 -8.47
N ARG A 232 -17.68 -6.99 -7.89
CA ARG A 232 -17.91 -6.82 -6.44
C ARG A 232 -16.99 -7.71 -5.59
N GLU A 233 -16.75 -8.94 -6.03
CA GLU A 233 -15.92 -9.93 -5.31
C GLU A 233 -14.44 -9.50 -5.26
N GLU A 234 -13.89 -9.03 -6.38
CA GLU A 234 -12.52 -8.50 -6.40
C GLU A 234 -12.40 -7.28 -5.47
N TYR A 235 -13.34 -6.33 -5.53
CA TYR A 235 -13.30 -5.19 -4.63
C TYR A 235 -13.42 -5.62 -3.16
N GLN A 236 -14.17 -6.68 -2.86
CA GLN A 236 -14.23 -7.26 -1.52
C GLN A 236 -12.87 -7.78 -1.06
N GLY A 237 -12.22 -8.63 -1.88
CA GLY A 237 -10.87 -9.12 -1.58
C GLY A 237 -9.86 -7.98 -1.40
N LEU A 238 -9.86 -6.99 -2.30
CA LEU A 238 -8.92 -5.88 -2.26
C LEU A 238 -9.10 -4.98 -1.03
N TYR A 239 -10.34 -4.63 -0.62
CA TYR A 239 -10.50 -3.79 0.57
C TYR A 239 -10.15 -4.55 1.86
N MET A 240 -10.43 -5.87 1.92
CA MET A 240 -10.01 -6.71 3.05
C MET A 240 -8.49 -6.77 3.15
N THR A 241 -7.78 -6.93 2.02
CA THR A 241 -6.32 -6.85 1.97
C THR A 241 -5.81 -5.50 2.47
N TYR A 242 -6.39 -4.38 2.02
CA TYR A 242 -6.00 -3.06 2.53
C TYR A 242 -6.27 -2.89 4.03
N GLN A 243 -7.36 -3.46 4.54
CA GLN A 243 -7.68 -3.44 5.96
C GLN A 243 -6.61 -4.17 6.77
N ILE A 244 -6.26 -5.39 6.35
CA ILE A 244 -5.23 -6.22 6.99
C ILE A 244 -3.87 -5.50 7.00
N ILE A 245 -3.49 -4.88 5.87
CA ILE A 245 -2.26 -4.07 5.78
C ILE A 245 -2.31 -2.88 6.74
N ALA A 246 -3.42 -2.13 6.74
CA ALA A 246 -3.57 -0.97 7.62
C ALA A 246 -3.45 -1.38 9.09
N ASP A 247 -4.21 -2.38 9.52
CA ASP A 247 -4.21 -2.86 10.90
C ASP A 247 -2.81 -3.33 11.33
N LYS A 248 -2.05 -3.99 10.44
CA LYS A 248 -0.66 -4.36 10.74
C LYS A 248 0.27 -3.16 10.92
N PHE A 249 0.11 -2.09 10.13
CA PHE A 249 0.85 -0.84 10.37
C PHE A 249 0.50 -0.21 11.72
N LYS A 250 -0.77 -0.26 12.11
CA LYS A 250 -1.23 0.25 13.42
C LYS A 250 -0.65 -0.54 14.59
N GLU A 251 -0.62 -1.87 14.49
CA GLU A 251 0.04 -2.73 15.48
C GLU A 251 1.54 -2.43 15.62
N ASN A 252 2.16 -1.92 14.55
CA ASN A 252 3.54 -1.45 14.52
C ASN A 252 3.71 0.04 14.91
N THR A 253 2.66 0.71 15.41
CA THR A 253 2.69 2.14 15.80
C THR A 253 3.10 3.07 14.64
N LEU A 254 2.70 2.72 13.41
CA LEU A 254 2.98 3.47 12.18
C LEU A 254 1.72 4.18 11.69
N ASP A 255 1.22 5.16 12.46
CA ASP A 255 -0.09 5.80 12.27
C ASP A 255 -0.25 6.58 10.96
N ASN A 256 0.84 7.11 10.42
CA ASN A 256 0.83 7.76 9.10
C ASN A 256 0.56 6.73 7.99
N ASN A 257 1.24 5.58 8.02
CA ASN A 257 1.04 4.49 7.07
C ASN A 257 -0.35 3.88 7.24
N PHE A 258 -0.77 3.59 8.49
CA PHE A 258 -2.12 3.12 8.79
C PHE A 258 -3.17 4.02 8.14
N GLY A 259 -3.09 5.35 8.34
CA GLY A 259 -4.09 6.28 7.82
C GLY A 259 -4.21 6.27 6.30
N GLU A 260 -3.11 6.09 5.59
CA GLU A 260 -3.11 5.99 4.13
C GLU A 260 -3.75 4.69 3.63
N TYR A 261 -3.37 3.54 4.20
CA TYR A 261 -3.95 2.26 3.82
C TYR A 261 -5.41 2.13 4.25
N TYR A 262 -5.78 2.69 5.40
CA TYR A 262 -7.18 2.80 5.83
C TYR A 262 -8.00 3.66 4.87
N TYR A 263 -7.47 4.80 4.42
CA TYR A 263 -8.14 5.63 3.42
C TYR A 263 -8.35 4.88 2.09
N LEU A 264 -7.35 4.12 1.63
CA LEU A 264 -7.48 3.27 0.43
C LEU A 264 -8.52 2.16 0.63
N CYS A 265 -8.50 1.48 1.78
CA CYS A 265 -9.49 0.48 2.17
C CYS A 265 -10.92 1.03 2.02
N ARG A 266 -11.26 2.13 2.71
CA ARG A 266 -12.58 2.74 2.66
C ARG A 266 -13.00 3.18 1.25
N LYS A 267 -12.03 3.62 0.44
CA LYS A 267 -12.28 4.01 -0.97
C LYS A 267 -12.68 2.81 -1.83
N ILE A 268 -12.04 1.65 -1.64
CA ILE A 268 -12.37 0.42 -2.36
C ILE A 268 -13.67 -0.19 -1.82
N GLU A 269 -13.85 -0.24 -0.50
CA GLU A 269 -15.08 -0.71 0.15
C GLU A 269 -16.31 0.04 -0.37
N CYS A 270 -16.22 1.36 -0.58
CA CYS A 270 -17.29 2.19 -1.16
C CYS A 270 -17.78 1.69 -2.53
N LYS A 271 -16.96 0.94 -3.29
CA LYS A 271 -17.36 0.34 -4.57
C LYS A 271 -18.25 -0.90 -4.38
N THR A 272 -18.23 -1.52 -3.21
CA THR A 272 -18.99 -2.74 -2.86
C THR A 272 -20.34 -2.47 -2.17
N LEU A 273 -20.53 -1.23 -1.71
CA LEU A 273 -21.73 -0.79 -0.99
C LEU A 273 -22.94 -0.62 -1.92
N ASP A 274 -24.12 -0.88 -1.36
CA ASP A 274 -25.40 -0.60 -1.99
C ASP A 274 -25.62 0.92 -2.19
N PRO A 275 -26.55 1.36 -3.06
CA PRO A 275 -26.66 2.76 -3.47
C PRO A 275 -26.81 3.78 -2.32
N ILE A 276 -27.63 3.49 -1.31
CA ILE A 276 -27.88 4.41 -0.19
C ILE A 276 -26.65 4.54 0.72
N PRO A 277 -26.06 3.45 1.26
CA PRO A 277 -24.81 3.53 2.03
C PRO A 277 -23.65 4.16 1.26
N LYS A 278 -23.61 3.97 -0.07
CA LYS A 278 -22.57 4.55 -0.94
C LYS A 278 -22.61 6.08 -0.96
N ILE A 279 -23.80 6.69 -0.95
CA ILE A 279 -23.95 8.15 -0.85
C ILE A 279 -23.37 8.65 0.48
N GLY A 280 -23.71 7.99 1.59
CA GLY A 280 -23.16 8.34 2.91
C GLY A 280 -21.64 8.23 2.95
N SER A 281 -21.07 7.15 2.40
CA SER A 281 -19.61 6.97 2.30
C SER A 281 -18.96 8.06 1.43
N TYR A 282 -19.61 8.48 0.35
CA TYR A 282 -19.12 9.58 -0.48
C TYR A 282 -19.10 10.91 0.27
N LEU A 283 -20.17 11.24 1.01
CA LEU A 283 -20.22 12.45 1.85
C LEU A 283 -19.15 12.42 2.95
N TYR A 284 -18.93 11.26 3.59
CA TYR A 284 -17.90 11.10 4.62
C TYR A 284 -16.48 11.26 4.03
N ARG A 285 -16.27 10.81 2.79
CA ARG A 285 -15.02 11.04 2.05
C ARG A 285 -14.80 12.51 1.72
N MET A 286 -15.84 13.20 1.24
CA MET A 286 -15.75 14.61 0.87
C MET A 286 -15.52 15.50 2.08
N SER A 287 -16.22 15.24 3.19
CA SER A 287 -16.15 16.05 4.40
C SER A 287 -14.79 15.96 5.10
N CYS A 288 -14.30 14.76 5.44
CA CYS A 288 -13.06 14.62 6.21
C CYS A 288 -12.14 13.50 5.72
N GLY A 289 -12.38 12.96 4.52
CA GLY A 289 -11.58 11.88 3.95
C GLY A 289 -11.55 10.64 4.83
N TYR A 290 -12.72 10.21 5.31
CA TYR A 290 -12.85 9.10 6.27
C TYR A 290 -12.16 9.34 7.62
N GLY A 291 -11.96 10.62 7.97
CA GLY A 291 -11.26 11.05 9.18
C GLY A 291 -9.74 11.14 9.03
N GLU A 292 -9.17 10.80 7.86
CA GLU A 292 -7.72 10.80 7.63
C GLU A 292 -7.23 12.09 6.92
N ARG A 293 -8.15 12.89 6.37
CA ARG A 293 -7.87 14.15 5.65
C ARG A 293 -8.62 15.32 6.30
N PRO A 294 -8.14 15.86 7.45
CA PRO A 294 -8.85 16.91 8.17
C PRO A 294 -9.02 18.20 7.36
N PHE A 295 -8.07 18.53 6.47
CA PHE A 295 -8.17 19.70 5.60
C PHE A 295 -9.37 19.66 4.64
N ASN A 296 -9.93 18.48 4.33
CA ASN A 296 -11.15 18.39 3.54
C ASN A 296 -12.31 19.11 4.23
N ALA A 297 -12.37 19.12 5.57
CA ALA A 297 -13.46 19.77 6.30
C ALA A 297 -13.35 21.29 6.20
N LEU A 298 -12.11 21.80 6.23
CA LEU A 298 -11.83 23.22 5.98
C LEU A 298 -12.26 23.63 4.58
N PHE A 299 -11.88 22.86 3.54
CA PHE A 299 -12.28 23.17 2.17
C PHE A 299 -13.79 23.04 1.96
N MET A 300 -14.43 22.05 2.58
CA MET A 300 -15.89 21.90 2.57
C MET A 300 -16.57 23.11 3.22
N GLY A 301 -16.05 23.61 4.34
CA GLY A 301 -16.57 24.81 5.00
C GLY A 301 -16.48 26.05 4.11
N ILE A 302 -15.30 26.31 3.53
CA ILE A 302 -15.12 27.42 2.57
C ILE A 302 -16.09 27.29 1.38
N PHE A 303 -16.24 26.09 0.85
CA PHE A 303 -17.15 25.81 -0.25
C PHE A 303 -18.62 26.08 0.10
N LEU A 304 -19.07 25.66 1.29
CA LEU A 304 -20.41 25.93 1.79
C LEU A 304 -20.66 27.43 1.95
N ILE A 305 -19.74 28.16 2.57
CA ILE A 305 -19.84 29.63 2.73
C ILE A 305 -20.01 30.32 1.37
N ILE A 306 -19.21 29.94 0.37
CA ILE A 306 -19.32 30.51 -0.98
C ILE A 306 -20.69 30.21 -1.61
N ILE A 307 -21.21 28.98 -1.45
CA ILE A 307 -22.52 28.59 -1.99
C ILE A 307 -23.65 29.36 -1.31
N PHE A 308 -23.65 29.43 0.02
CA PHE A 308 -24.69 30.12 0.77
C PHE A 308 -24.69 31.62 0.51
N ALA A 309 -23.51 32.24 0.35
CA ALA A 309 -23.40 33.63 -0.11
C ALA A 309 -24.11 33.86 -1.46
N PHE A 310 -24.04 32.93 -2.41
CA PHE A 310 -24.82 33.03 -3.66
C PHE A 310 -26.32 32.78 -3.43
N LEU A 311 -26.68 31.80 -2.60
CA LEU A 311 -28.09 31.50 -2.28
C LEU A 311 -28.79 32.70 -1.64
N TYR A 312 -28.12 33.44 -0.75
CA TYR A 312 -28.68 34.66 -0.16
C TYR A 312 -28.96 35.74 -1.19
N LEU A 313 -28.12 35.89 -2.22
CA LEU A 313 -28.41 36.85 -3.29
C LEU A 313 -29.62 36.44 -4.15
N ILE A 314 -29.89 35.13 -4.28
CA ILE A 314 -31.04 34.60 -5.03
C ILE A 314 -32.33 34.74 -4.22
N VAL A 315 -32.28 34.39 -2.92
CA VAL A 315 -33.47 34.38 -2.04
C VAL A 315 -33.77 35.77 -1.50
N GLY A 316 -32.74 36.53 -1.14
CA GLY A 316 -32.79 37.92 -0.72
C GLY A 316 -31.98 38.22 0.53
N ILE A 317 -31.36 39.40 0.55
CA ILE A 317 -30.59 39.93 1.66
C ILE A 317 -30.97 41.40 1.87
N ASP A 318 -31.04 41.84 3.13
CA ASP A 318 -31.18 43.24 3.49
C ASP A 318 -29.79 43.82 3.76
N ILE A 319 -29.40 44.83 3.00
CA ILE A 319 -28.12 45.54 3.16
C ILE A 319 -28.44 46.98 3.54
N HIS A 320 -28.26 47.35 4.81
CA HIS A 320 -28.50 48.71 5.31
C HIS A 320 -29.90 49.26 4.95
N ASN A 321 -30.96 48.47 5.18
CA ASN A 321 -32.36 48.76 4.82
C ASN A 321 -32.64 48.80 3.30
N ASN A 322 -31.73 48.29 2.47
CA ASN A 322 -31.96 48.08 1.04
C ASN A 322 -32.12 46.60 0.75
N TYR A 323 -33.30 46.25 0.24
CA TYR A 323 -33.63 44.90 -0.17
C TYR A 323 -32.94 44.54 -1.49
N VAL A 324 -32.07 43.53 -1.46
CA VAL A 324 -31.33 43.06 -2.63
C VAL A 324 -31.77 41.63 -2.98
N ILE A 325 -32.31 41.46 -4.19
CA ILE A 325 -32.62 40.16 -4.80
C ILE A 325 -32.12 40.14 -6.24
N TYR A 326 -31.45 39.05 -6.60
CA TYR A 326 -31.02 38.76 -7.96
C TYR A 326 -31.97 37.75 -8.62
N ASN A 327 -33.00 38.27 -9.29
CA ASN A 327 -33.91 37.50 -10.13
C ASN A 327 -33.59 37.67 -11.62
N LEU A 328 -34.33 36.97 -12.50
CA LEU A 328 -34.17 37.04 -13.96
C LEU A 328 -34.27 38.47 -14.54
N GLU A 329 -35.03 39.36 -13.90
CA GLU A 329 -35.16 40.76 -14.34
C GLU A 329 -33.96 41.61 -13.92
N THR A 330 -33.43 41.37 -12.72
CA THR A 330 -32.27 42.07 -12.18
C THR A 330 -30.99 41.65 -12.90
N LEU A 331 -30.90 40.38 -13.30
CA LEU A 331 -29.82 39.85 -14.15
C LEU A 331 -29.83 40.44 -15.57
N LYS A 332 -30.98 40.88 -16.11
CA LYS A 332 -31.04 41.59 -17.39
C LYS A 332 -30.44 43.01 -17.33
N ARG A 333 -30.40 43.62 -16.14
CA ARG A 333 -29.81 44.94 -15.89
C ARG A 333 -28.54 44.82 -15.04
N PHE A 334 -27.72 43.82 -15.36
CA PHE A 334 -26.56 43.44 -14.55
C PHE A 334 -25.51 44.55 -14.51
N ASN A 335 -25.19 45.01 -13.29
CA ASN A 335 -24.03 45.85 -13.02
C ASN A 335 -23.02 45.04 -12.21
N PHE A 336 -21.88 44.73 -12.83
CA PHE A 336 -20.84 43.91 -12.24
C PHE A 336 -20.26 44.51 -10.94
N MET A 337 -20.01 45.83 -10.92
CA MET A 337 -19.43 46.49 -9.74
C MET A 337 -20.40 46.50 -8.56
N LYS A 338 -21.71 46.61 -8.83
CA LYS A 338 -22.73 46.47 -7.78
C LYS A 338 -22.80 45.03 -7.28
N PHE A 339 -22.82 44.06 -8.19
CA PHE A 339 -22.83 42.64 -7.84
C PHE A 339 -21.66 42.22 -6.95
N ILE A 340 -20.43 42.68 -7.24
CA ILE A 340 -19.28 42.37 -6.39
C ILE A 340 -19.43 42.94 -4.99
N LYS A 341 -19.99 44.15 -4.83
CA LYS A 341 -20.25 44.74 -3.51
C LYS A 341 -21.31 43.95 -2.75
N ASP A 342 -22.44 43.67 -3.40
CA ASP A 342 -23.55 42.93 -2.80
C ASP A 342 -23.12 41.50 -2.44
N TYR A 343 -22.29 40.86 -3.27
CA TYR A 343 -21.70 39.55 -2.98
C TYR A 343 -20.72 39.58 -1.81
N ASN A 344 -19.91 40.64 -1.67
CA ASN A 344 -18.99 40.76 -0.54
C ASN A 344 -19.74 40.88 0.81
N GLU A 345 -20.83 41.64 0.84
CA GLU A 345 -21.72 41.72 2.02
C GLU A 345 -22.42 40.38 2.30
N SER A 346 -22.85 39.67 1.25
CA SER A 346 -23.45 38.34 1.37
C SER A 346 -22.44 37.28 1.85
N LEU A 347 -21.19 37.38 1.42
CA LEU A 347 -20.11 36.52 1.86
C LEU A 347 -19.78 36.75 3.34
N ALA A 348 -19.76 38.01 3.78
CA ALA A 348 -19.60 38.36 5.19
C ALA A 348 -20.74 37.78 6.04
N LEU A 349 -21.99 37.93 5.59
CA LEU A 349 -23.18 37.33 6.23
C LEU A 349 -23.05 35.81 6.38
N SER A 350 -22.80 35.13 5.26
CA SER A 350 -22.66 33.67 5.22
C SER A 350 -21.52 33.18 6.11
N SER A 351 -20.36 33.87 6.10
CA SER A 351 -19.25 33.52 6.98
C SER A 351 -19.59 33.62 8.46
N GLY A 352 -20.36 34.65 8.84
CA GLY A 352 -20.84 34.84 10.21
C GLY A 352 -21.83 33.77 10.63
N ILE A 353 -22.86 33.53 9.83
CA ILE A 353 -23.88 32.50 10.09
C ILE A 353 -23.26 31.11 10.18
N PHE A 354 -22.38 30.75 9.23
CA PHE A 354 -21.72 29.45 9.19
C PHE A 354 -20.87 29.18 10.44
N LEU A 355 -20.14 30.20 10.93
CA LEU A 355 -19.30 30.07 12.11
C LEU A 355 -20.05 30.36 13.43
N GLY A 356 -21.31 30.80 13.37
CA GLY A 356 -22.08 31.25 14.54
C GLY A 356 -21.55 32.56 15.15
N VAL A 357 -20.88 33.39 14.34
CA VAL A 357 -20.31 34.69 14.76
C VAL A 357 -21.21 35.81 14.23
N GLY A 358 -21.75 36.64 15.13
CA GLY A 358 -22.52 37.83 14.76
C GLY A 358 -21.65 39.03 14.37
N GLY A 359 -22.28 40.15 13.99
CA GLY A 359 -21.59 41.44 13.79
C GLY A 359 -21.38 41.87 12.33
N TYR A 360 -22.29 41.49 11.43
CA TYR A 360 -22.29 41.88 10.02
C TYR A 360 -23.37 42.93 9.73
N SER A 361 -23.17 43.73 8.69
CA SER A 361 -24.01 44.86 8.26
C SER A 361 -25.30 44.46 7.52
N SER A 362 -25.49 43.18 7.27
CA SER A 362 -26.53 42.65 6.40
C SER A 362 -27.37 41.59 7.11
N GLU A 363 -28.68 41.56 6.85
CA GLU A 363 -29.58 40.61 7.53
C GLU A 363 -30.32 39.72 6.52
N PRO A 364 -30.54 38.44 6.83
CA PRO A 364 -31.36 37.58 5.99
C PRO A 364 -32.82 38.02 6.09
N VAL A 365 -33.46 38.18 4.94
CA VAL A 365 -34.91 38.47 4.86
C VAL A 365 -35.72 37.27 5.37
N GLN A 366 -37.01 37.44 5.68
CA GLN A 366 -37.82 36.38 6.33
C GLN A 366 -37.75 35.00 5.67
N ILE A 367 -37.69 34.93 4.33
CA ILE A 367 -37.56 33.66 3.59
C ILE A 367 -36.13 33.10 3.69
N SER A 368 -35.12 33.99 3.68
CA SER A 368 -33.71 33.64 3.87
C SER A 368 -33.37 33.17 5.28
N LEU A 369 -34.24 33.38 6.28
CA LEU A 369 -34.06 32.82 7.62
C LEU A 369 -34.00 31.28 7.61
N ILE A 370 -34.81 30.62 6.76
CA ILE A 370 -34.76 29.16 6.63
C ILE A 370 -33.39 28.72 6.09
N VAL A 371 -32.89 29.44 5.09
CA VAL A 371 -31.56 29.21 4.50
C VAL A 371 -30.47 29.39 5.55
N SER A 372 -30.57 30.42 6.38
CA SER A 372 -29.62 30.67 7.48
C SER A 372 -29.61 29.59 8.55
N ASN A 373 -30.78 29.07 8.92
CA ASN A 373 -30.87 27.98 9.89
C ASN A 373 -30.22 26.70 9.36
N ILE A 374 -30.41 26.40 8.06
CA ILE A 374 -29.76 25.25 7.40
C ILE A 374 -28.24 25.45 7.35
N GLU A 375 -27.78 26.63 6.95
CA GLU A 375 -26.36 26.95 6.90
C GLU A 375 -25.70 26.80 8.27
N MET A 376 -26.31 27.34 9.33
CA MET A 376 -25.79 27.25 10.69
C MET A 376 -25.65 25.81 11.17
N ILE A 377 -26.67 24.95 10.92
CA ILE A 377 -26.60 23.52 11.25
C ILE A 377 -25.43 22.84 10.52
N LEU A 378 -25.29 23.10 9.22
CA LEU A 378 -24.20 22.55 8.41
C LEU A 378 -22.83 23.06 8.87
N GLY A 379 -22.76 24.33 9.30
CA GLY A 379 -21.57 24.94 9.87
C GLY A 379 -21.09 24.24 11.13
N VAL A 380 -21.97 24.09 12.12
CA VAL A 380 -21.69 23.38 13.38
C VAL A 380 -21.23 21.93 13.11
N ILE A 381 -21.92 21.21 12.22
CA ILE A 381 -21.55 19.83 11.85
C ILE A 381 -20.17 19.80 11.19
N THR A 382 -19.90 20.68 10.23
CA THR A 382 -18.64 20.69 9.47
C THR A 382 -17.46 21.02 10.37
N VAL A 383 -17.61 22.02 11.25
CA VAL A 383 -16.60 22.37 12.26
C VAL A 383 -16.37 21.20 13.23
N GLY A 384 -17.44 20.60 13.75
CA GLY A 384 -17.35 19.44 14.65
C GLY A 384 -16.64 18.25 14.01
N VAL A 385 -16.97 17.91 12.77
CA VAL A 385 -16.31 16.84 12.00
C VAL A 385 -14.84 17.19 11.75
N GLY A 386 -14.53 18.44 11.41
CA GLY A 386 -13.16 18.90 11.20
C GLY A 386 -12.29 18.79 12.45
N ILE A 387 -12.79 19.28 13.59
CA ILE A 387 -12.12 19.16 14.89
C ILE A 387 -11.95 17.69 15.26
N GLY A 388 -12.99 16.87 15.14
CA GLY A 388 -12.93 15.44 15.42
C GLY A 388 -11.89 14.70 14.57
N ALA A 389 -11.78 15.04 13.28
CA ALA A 389 -10.76 14.46 12.39
C ALA A 389 -9.34 14.90 12.78
N ILE A 390 -9.14 16.16 13.15
CA ILE A 390 -7.83 16.67 13.62
C ILE A 390 -7.43 15.97 14.91
N VAL A 391 -8.32 15.92 15.90
CA VAL A 391 -8.07 15.29 17.20
C VAL A 391 -7.74 13.81 17.02
N ARG A 392 -8.51 13.09 16.20
CA ARG A 392 -8.24 11.68 15.87
C ARG A 392 -6.86 11.47 15.25
N LYS A 393 -6.36 12.44 14.47
CA LYS A 393 -5.05 12.37 13.80
C LYS A 393 -3.87 12.79 14.69
N ILE A 394 -4.13 13.52 15.78
CA ILE A 394 -3.11 13.94 16.76
C ILE A 394 -2.98 12.92 17.89
N ILE A 395 -4.08 12.29 18.31
CA ILE A 395 -4.09 11.34 19.43
C ILE A 395 -3.58 9.96 19.02
N ARG A 396 -3.77 9.56 17.75
CA ARG A 396 -3.05 8.44 17.15
C ARG A 396 -1.66 8.90 16.82
#